data_AF-A0A034VW95-F1
#
_entry.id   AF-A0A034VW95-F1
#
_cell.length_a   1.000
_cell.length_b   1.000
_cell.length_c   1.000
_cell.angle_alpha   90.00
_cell.angle_beta   90.00
_cell.angle_gamma   90.00
#
_symmetry.space_group_name_H-M   'P 1'
#
loop_
_entity.id
_entity.type
_entity.pdbx_description
1 polymer ?
#
loop_
_entity_poly.entity_id
_entity_poly.type
_entity_poly.pdbx_seq_one_letter_code
_entity_poly.pdbx_strand_id
1 'polypeptide(L)'
;RLPAALDKPSIAADYAAFLQKNFHKDANATEDAPKLRMANRVYVNESLELSAKFNELAKTSFESEAVPTKFADAANAVQTINTWVEHETEGKIKNLLQPDAVNAETSAILVNAIYFKAKWLHPFSAFSTSDHEFRMSDGQTSSVPMMYGDERVKYGELADLDAKAIELPYKNSDLSMLVLLPNKVDGLVALEQKLSNADLNLIVERMRGADVDIFLPKFRIEFEVDLKQPLQQLGMVDMFSGSADFSSLFASGPQQRVDDVKHKAFLDVNEAGSEAAAATFMKIVPMSLNLDQKIFKADHPFVFAIRNKEAVYFVGHVARL
;
A
#
# COMPACT_ATOMS: atom_id res chain seq x y z
N ARG A 1 2.70 5.07 -21.29
CA ARG A 1 2.15 4.28 -22.43
C ARG A 1 2.99 3.01 -22.55
N LEU A 2 2.37 1.84 -22.59
CA LEU A 2 3.08 0.60 -22.90
C LEU A 2 3.71 0.73 -24.30
N PRO A 3 4.97 0.28 -24.50
CA PRO A 3 5.55 0.18 -25.82
C PRO A 3 4.59 -0.54 -26.77
N ALA A 4 4.42 -0.03 -28.00
CA ALA A 4 3.55 -0.63 -29.01
C ALA A 4 3.91 -2.09 -29.37
N ALA A 5 5.08 -2.56 -28.91
CA ALA A 5 5.58 -3.92 -29.09
C ALA A 5 5.15 -4.90 -27.98
N LEU A 6 4.46 -4.47 -26.92
CA LEU A 6 4.00 -5.37 -25.87
C LEU A 6 2.57 -5.83 -26.12
N ASP A 7 2.38 -7.15 -26.17
CA ASP A 7 1.09 -7.80 -26.34
C ASP A 7 0.27 -7.77 -25.03
N LYS A 8 -0.99 -7.31 -25.08
CA LYS A 8 -1.84 -7.13 -23.89
C LYS A 8 -2.06 -8.44 -23.12
N PRO A 9 -2.36 -9.59 -23.75
CA PRO A 9 -2.36 -10.90 -23.11
C PRO A 9 -1.05 -11.27 -22.41
N SER A 10 0.10 -11.00 -23.01
CA SER A 10 1.40 -11.29 -22.37
C SER A 10 1.57 -10.49 -21.07
N ILE A 11 1.24 -9.20 -21.09
CA ILE A 11 1.30 -8.35 -19.89
C ILE A 11 0.34 -8.86 -18.82
N ALA A 12 -0.88 -9.26 -19.22
CA ALA A 12 -1.87 -9.82 -18.31
C ALA A 12 -1.34 -11.13 -17.67
N ALA A 13 -0.71 -12.01 -18.45
CA ALA A 13 -0.12 -13.25 -17.96
C ALA A 13 1.07 -13.00 -17.00
N ASP A 14 1.93 -12.03 -17.31
CA ASP A 14 3.05 -11.64 -16.44
C ASP A 14 2.53 -11.09 -15.10
N TYR A 15 1.46 -10.28 -15.14
CA TYR A 15 0.80 -9.78 -13.94
C TYR A 15 0.13 -10.90 -13.13
N ALA A 16 -0.50 -11.87 -13.81
CA ALA A 16 -1.08 -13.05 -13.17
C ALA A 16 -0.02 -13.85 -12.41
N ALA A 17 1.12 -14.10 -13.05
CA ALA A 17 2.25 -14.80 -12.43
C ALA A 17 2.80 -14.01 -11.23
N PHE A 18 2.86 -12.68 -11.34
CA PHE A 18 3.24 -11.80 -10.23
C PHE A 18 2.26 -11.90 -9.06
N LEU A 19 0.94 -11.85 -9.31
CA LEU A 19 -0.09 -11.99 -8.27
C LEU A 19 -0.01 -13.35 -7.59
N GLN A 20 0.03 -14.44 -8.35
CA GLN A 20 0.11 -15.79 -7.82
C GLN A 20 1.37 -16.02 -6.98
N LYS A 21 2.49 -15.41 -7.34
CA LYS A 21 3.74 -15.56 -6.60
C LYS A 21 3.76 -14.76 -5.29
N ASN A 22 3.17 -13.56 -5.29
CA ASN A 22 3.37 -12.57 -4.22
C ASN A 22 2.16 -12.39 -3.30
N PHE A 23 0.93 -12.63 -3.77
CA PHE A 23 -0.31 -12.46 -3.01
C PHE A 23 -0.96 -13.79 -2.61
N HIS A 24 -0.54 -14.89 -3.25
CA HIS A 24 -0.91 -16.24 -2.88
C HIS A 24 0.30 -16.94 -2.28
N LYS A 25 0.17 -17.44 -1.05
CA LYS A 25 1.10 -18.43 -0.51
C LYS A 25 0.32 -19.54 0.18
N ASP A 26 0.63 -20.75 -0.28
CA ASP A 26 0.33 -22.11 0.18
C ASP A 26 -0.94 -22.31 1.01
N ALA A 27 -1.78 -23.26 0.58
CA ALA A 27 -2.86 -23.83 1.38
C ALA A 27 -2.41 -24.42 2.74
N ASN A 28 -1.10 -24.46 3.00
CA ASN A 28 -0.46 -24.85 4.26
C ASN A 28 0.11 -23.67 5.07
N ALA A 29 -0.22 -22.41 4.71
CA ALA A 29 0.25 -21.23 5.42
C ALA A 29 -0.28 -21.23 6.87
N THR A 30 0.65 -21.20 7.83
CA THR A 30 0.33 -21.03 9.26
C THR A 30 -0.44 -19.72 9.50
N GLU A 31 -1.22 -19.61 10.59
CA GLU A 31 -1.88 -18.36 10.99
C GLU A 31 -0.96 -17.11 11.04
N ASP A 32 0.36 -17.33 11.17
CA ASP A 32 1.39 -16.30 11.24
C ASP A 32 1.93 -15.81 9.88
N ALA A 33 1.45 -16.34 8.75
CA ALA A 33 1.91 -15.91 7.43
C ALA A 33 1.42 -14.48 7.10
N PRO A 34 2.26 -13.64 6.49
CA PRO A 34 1.84 -12.33 5.98
C PRO A 34 0.68 -12.45 5.00
N LYS A 35 -0.35 -11.63 5.23
CA LYS A 35 -1.51 -11.47 4.37
C LYS A 35 -1.40 -10.14 3.65
N LEU A 36 -1.24 -10.20 2.35
CA LEU A 36 -1.39 -9.06 1.47
C LEU A 36 -2.62 -9.32 0.60
N ARG A 37 -3.59 -8.40 0.64
CA ARG A 37 -4.85 -8.52 -0.10
C ARG A 37 -5.04 -7.28 -0.97
N MET A 38 -5.27 -7.52 -2.25
CA MET A 38 -5.67 -6.50 -3.23
C MET A 38 -7.05 -6.88 -3.75
N ALA A 39 -8.02 -6.03 -3.49
CA ALA A 39 -9.38 -6.15 -3.99
C ALA A 39 -9.53 -5.21 -5.18
N ASN A 40 -9.53 -5.79 -6.39
CA ASN A 40 -9.72 -5.07 -7.64
C ASN A 40 -11.05 -5.47 -8.26
N ARG A 41 -11.86 -4.50 -8.68
CA ARG A 41 -13.07 -4.79 -9.47
C ARG A 41 -13.45 -3.62 -10.37
N VAL A 42 -14.02 -3.97 -11.52
CA VAL A 42 -14.64 -3.01 -12.43
C VAL A 42 -16.15 -3.14 -12.25
N TYR A 43 -16.82 -2.02 -11.97
CA TYR A 43 -18.28 -1.96 -11.93
C TYR A 43 -18.76 -1.17 -13.14
N VAL A 44 -19.70 -1.74 -13.87
CA VAL A 44 -20.12 -1.26 -15.19
C VAL A 44 -21.63 -1.13 -15.23
N ASN A 45 -22.14 -0.10 -15.91
CA ASN A 45 -23.57 0.12 -16.01
C ASN A 45 -24.29 -1.11 -16.59
N GLU A 46 -25.32 -1.60 -15.91
CA GLU A 46 -26.04 -2.82 -16.29
C GLU A 46 -26.72 -2.75 -17.67
N SER A 47 -26.91 -1.56 -18.22
CA SER A 47 -27.43 -1.37 -19.59
C SER A 47 -26.43 -1.77 -20.69
N LEU A 48 -25.18 -2.06 -20.33
CA LEU A 48 -24.09 -2.39 -21.24
C LEU A 48 -23.84 -3.90 -21.24
N GLU A 49 -23.64 -4.47 -22.44
CA GLU A 49 -23.35 -5.89 -22.59
C GLU A 49 -21.85 -6.15 -22.42
N LEU A 50 -21.48 -6.91 -21.38
CA LEU A 50 -20.09 -7.25 -21.10
C LEU A 50 -19.59 -8.40 -21.99
N SER A 51 -18.36 -8.29 -22.45
CA SER A 51 -17.66 -9.35 -23.17
C SER A 51 -17.31 -10.51 -22.23
N ALA A 52 -17.85 -11.71 -22.50
CA ALA A 52 -17.51 -12.93 -21.76
C ALA A 52 -15.99 -13.22 -21.83
N LYS A 53 -15.37 -12.98 -22.99
CA LYS A 53 -13.92 -13.15 -23.19
C LYS A 53 -13.10 -12.19 -22.33
N PHE A 54 -13.57 -10.96 -22.13
CA PHE A 54 -12.93 -10.03 -21.20
C PHE A 54 -12.99 -10.56 -19.77
N ASN A 55 -14.17 -10.99 -19.32
CA ASN A 55 -14.34 -11.47 -17.95
C ASN A 55 -13.57 -12.77 -17.68
N GLU A 56 -13.42 -13.65 -18.67
CA GLU A 56 -12.53 -14.82 -18.56
C GLU A 56 -11.06 -14.39 -18.36
N LEU A 57 -10.58 -13.42 -19.15
CA LEU A 57 -9.23 -12.88 -19.01
C LEU A 57 -9.05 -12.16 -17.66
N ALA A 58 -10.02 -11.35 -17.24
CA ALA A 58 -9.99 -10.62 -15.97
C ALA A 58 -9.89 -11.59 -14.78
N LYS A 59 -10.66 -12.68 -14.80
CA LYS A 59 -10.65 -13.70 -13.74
C LYS A 59 -9.33 -14.46 -13.69
N THR A 60 -8.82 -14.86 -14.85
CA THR A 60 -7.59 -15.66 -14.94
C THR A 60 -6.33 -14.85 -14.68
N SER A 61 -6.30 -13.59 -15.07
CA SER A 61 -5.08 -12.78 -15.06
C SER A 61 -5.01 -11.73 -13.95
N PHE A 62 -6.16 -11.25 -13.47
CA PHE A 62 -6.24 -10.17 -12.48
C PHE A 62 -7.01 -10.57 -11.22
N GLU A 63 -7.53 -11.80 -11.16
CA GLU A 63 -8.42 -12.28 -10.09
C GLU A 63 -9.58 -11.32 -9.84
N SER A 64 -10.08 -10.75 -10.93
CA SER A 64 -11.07 -9.70 -10.94
C SER A 64 -12.12 -9.99 -11.99
N GLU A 65 -13.17 -9.17 -12.03
CA GLU A 65 -14.18 -9.24 -13.08
C GLU A 65 -14.82 -7.87 -13.27
N ALA A 66 -15.46 -7.68 -14.42
CA ALA A 66 -16.41 -6.61 -14.61
C ALA A 66 -17.82 -7.09 -14.17
N VAL A 67 -18.44 -6.32 -13.29
CA VAL A 67 -19.76 -6.63 -12.71
C VAL A 67 -20.80 -5.61 -13.20
N PRO A 68 -21.88 -6.06 -13.86
CA PRO A 68 -23.02 -5.21 -14.17
C PRO A 68 -23.65 -4.63 -12.90
N THR A 69 -23.88 -3.33 -12.88
CA THR A 69 -24.37 -2.59 -11.70
C THR A 69 -25.41 -1.56 -12.12
N LYS A 70 -26.51 -1.53 -11.37
CA LYS A 70 -27.59 -0.55 -11.54
C LYS A 70 -27.23 0.79 -10.91
N PHE A 71 -26.42 1.61 -11.59
CA PHE A 71 -26.06 2.93 -11.06
C PHE A 71 -27.22 3.93 -10.97
N ALA A 72 -28.33 3.68 -11.68
CA ALA A 72 -29.57 4.44 -11.50
C ALA A 72 -30.16 4.29 -10.09
N ASP A 73 -29.84 3.20 -9.38
CA ASP A 73 -30.09 3.03 -7.95
C ASP A 73 -28.78 3.23 -7.16
N ALA A 74 -28.36 4.50 -7.06
CA ALA A 74 -27.07 4.86 -6.50
C ALA A 74 -26.87 4.33 -5.07
N ALA A 75 -27.90 4.39 -4.23
CA ALA A 75 -27.84 3.93 -2.85
C ALA A 75 -27.52 2.42 -2.76
N ASN A 76 -28.24 1.60 -3.53
CA ASN A 76 -28.00 0.16 -3.55
C ASN A 76 -26.65 -0.19 -4.20
N ALA A 77 -26.26 0.52 -5.26
CA ALA A 77 -24.96 0.32 -5.92
C ALA A 77 -23.80 0.60 -4.95
N VAL A 78 -23.81 1.77 -4.30
CA VAL A 78 -22.81 2.17 -3.28
C VAL A 78 -22.75 1.16 -2.15
N GLN A 79 -23.90 0.74 -1.62
CA GLN A 79 -23.95 -0.26 -0.55
C GLN A 79 -23.35 -1.61 -0.99
N THR A 80 -23.70 -2.09 -2.17
CA THR A 80 -23.19 -3.36 -2.71
C THR A 80 -21.67 -3.33 -2.87
N ILE A 81 -21.14 -2.24 -3.42
CA ILE A 81 -19.71 -2.07 -3.66
C ILE A 81 -18.95 -1.96 -2.33
N ASN A 82 -19.44 -1.14 -1.40
CA ASN A 82 -18.84 -1.01 -0.07
C ASN A 82 -18.85 -2.32 0.72
N THR A 83 -19.96 -3.08 0.66
CA THR A 83 -20.06 -4.39 1.33
C THR A 83 -19.06 -5.39 0.76
N TRP A 84 -18.88 -5.40 -0.56
CA TRP A 84 -17.87 -6.25 -1.19
C TRP A 84 -16.45 -5.87 -0.75
N VAL A 85 -16.10 -4.58 -0.78
CA VAL A 85 -14.78 -4.10 -0.33
C VAL A 85 -14.54 -4.43 1.14
N GLU A 86 -15.55 -4.25 1.99
CA GLU A 86 -15.47 -4.58 3.42
C GLU A 86 -15.19 -6.08 3.62
N HIS A 87 -15.86 -6.94 2.85
CA HIS A 87 -15.61 -8.39 2.87
C HIS A 87 -14.19 -8.74 2.44
N GLU A 88 -13.72 -8.24 1.28
CA GLU A 88 -12.37 -8.54 0.77
C GLU A 88 -11.23 -8.03 1.67
N THR A 89 -11.52 -7.03 2.51
CA THR A 89 -10.55 -6.40 3.40
C THR A 89 -10.71 -6.80 4.86
N GLU A 90 -11.38 -7.92 5.15
CA GLU A 90 -11.62 -8.43 6.51
C GLU A 90 -12.25 -7.37 7.45
N GLY A 91 -13.09 -6.47 6.91
CA GLY A 91 -13.77 -5.43 7.67
C GLY A 91 -12.95 -4.14 7.87
N LYS A 92 -11.75 -4.03 7.27
CA LYS A 92 -10.83 -2.91 7.51
C LYS A 92 -11.11 -1.70 6.66
N ILE A 93 -11.53 -1.90 5.43
CA ILE A 93 -11.89 -0.80 4.53
C ILE A 93 -13.41 -0.74 4.42
N LYS A 94 -13.98 0.32 5.00
CA LYS A 94 -15.42 0.60 4.95
C LYS A 94 -15.66 1.89 4.18
N ASN A 95 -16.87 2.03 3.65
CA ASN A 95 -17.35 3.25 2.99
C ASN A 95 -16.32 3.78 1.97
N LEU A 96 -15.89 2.92 1.04
CA LEU A 96 -15.00 3.31 -0.05
C LEU A 96 -15.68 4.35 -0.94
N LEU A 97 -16.95 4.12 -1.27
CA LEU A 97 -17.77 5.03 -2.03
C LEU A 97 -18.66 5.84 -1.09
N GLN A 98 -18.64 7.15 -1.30
CA GLN A 98 -19.61 8.06 -0.70
C GLN A 98 -20.98 7.90 -1.37
N PRO A 99 -22.10 8.28 -0.70
CA PRO A 99 -23.45 8.11 -1.25
C PRO A 99 -23.70 8.78 -2.62
N ASP A 100 -22.93 9.82 -2.94
CA ASP A 100 -23.01 10.61 -4.18
C ASP A 100 -21.95 10.20 -5.23
N ALA A 101 -21.18 9.14 -4.98
CA ALA A 101 -20.07 8.73 -5.85
C ALA A 101 -20.51 8.19 -7.23
N VAL A 102 -21.77 7.83 -7.40
CA VAL A 102 -22.32 7.28 -8.65
C VAL A 102 -23.72 7.83 -8.93
N ASN A 103 -24.13 7.83 -10.19
CA ASN A 103 -25.46 8.25 -10.62
C ASN A 103 -25.90 7.49 -11.89
N ALA A 104 -27.10 7.76 -12.39
CA ALA A 104 -27.66 7.07 -13.55
C ALA A 104 -26.81 7.19 -14.84
N GLU A 105 -25.98 8.24 -14.96
CA GLU A 105 -25.10 8.47 -16.12
C GLU A 105 -23.72 7.82 -15.97
N THR A 106 -23.40 7.24 -14.81
CA THR A 106 -22.15 6.51 -14.59
C THR A 106 -22.08 5.32 -15.55
N SER A 107 -21.05 5.30 -16.39
CA SER A 107 -20.73 4.21 -17.32
C SER A 107 -19.94 3.11 -16.63
N ALA A 108 -18.84 3.47 -15.97
CA ALA A 108 -17.99 2.52 -15.27
C ALA A 108 -17.15 3.19 -14.19
N ILE A 109 -16.91 2.45 -13.10
CA ILE A 109 -15.94 2.83 -12.08
C ILE A 109 -14.98 1.68 -11.80
N LEU A 110 -13.73 2.01 -11.50
CA LEU A 110 -12.74 1.05 -11.03
C LEU A 110 -12.56 1.22 -9.53
N VAL A 111 -12.56 0.10 -8.83
CA VAL A 111 -12.33 0.03 -7.40
C VAL A 111 -11.05 -0.75 -7.15
N ASN A 112 -10.13 -0.12 -6.41
CA ASN A 112 -8.96 -0.77 -5.84
C ASN A 112 -8.94 -0.54 -4.33
N ALA A 113 -8.86 -1.62 -3.57
CA ALA A 113 -8.61 -1.58 -2.14
C ALA A 113 -7.42 -2.47 -1.81
N ILE A 114 -6.50 -1.97 -0.98
CA ILE A 114 -5.31 -2.72 -0.57
C ILE A 114 -5.18 -2.75 0.95
N TYR A 115 -4.95 -3.95 1.48
CA TYR A 115 -4.85 -4.24 2.89
C TYR A 115 -3.63 -5.15 3.14
N PHE A 116 -2.87 -4.83 4.19
CA PHE A 116 -1.67 -5.58 4.55
C PHE A 116 -1.64 -5.89 6.04
N LYS A 117 -1.38 -7.17 6.33
CA LYS A 117 -1.23 -7.70 7.69
C LYS A 117 -0.06 -8.66 7.78
N ALA A 118 0.90 -8.36 8.64
CA ALA A 118 2.07 -9.20 8.84
C ALA A 118 2.70 -8.96 10.20
N LYS A 119 3.25 -10.01 10.82
CA LYS A 119 4.01 -9.89 12.08
C LYS A 119 5.44 -9.48 11.78
N TRP A 120 6.04 -8.64 12.63
CA TRP A 120 7.48 -8.40 12.57
C TRP A 120 8.24 -9.72 12.78
N LEU A 121 9.39 -9.89 12.11
CA LEU A 121 10.31 -10.98 12.44
C LEU A 121 10.82 -10.83 13.89
N HIS A 122 11.08 -9.58 14.28
CA HIS A 122 11.48 -9.18 15.64
C HIS A 122 10.47 -8.15 16.17
N PRO A 123 9.43 -8.57 16.90
CA PRO A 123 8.43 -7.66 17.47
C PRO A 123 9.01 -6.73 18.53
N PHE A 124 8.40 -5.55 18.65
CA PHE A 124 8.68 -4.63 19.75
C PHE A 124 7.99 -5.12 21.03
N SER A 125 8.55 -4.80 22.20
CA SER A 125 7.87 -5.07 23.47
C SER A 125 6.90 -3.93 23.79
N ALA A 126 5.63 -4.26 24.02
CA ALA A 126 4.63 -3.27 24.44
C ALA A 126 4.97 -2.59 25.79
N PHE A 127 5.82 -3.22 26.62
CA PHE A 127 6.32 -2.61 27.87
C PHE A 127 7.39 -1.55 27.64
N SER A 128 8.04 -1.55 26.47
CA SER A 128 9.03 -0.56 26.09
C SER A 128 8.43 0.59 25.29
N THR A 129 7.16 0.49 24.88
CA THR A 129 6.44 1.61 24.27
C THR A 129 6.19 2.69 25.33
N SER A 130 6.57 3.93 25.03
CA SER A 130 6.30 5.08 25.89
C SER A 130 6.03 6.34 25.07
N ASP A 131 5.51 7.37 25.71
CA ASP A 131 5.17 8.63 25.03
C ASP A 131 6.44 9.43 24.71
N HIS A 132 6.60 9.82 23.44
CA HIS A 132 7.68 10.69 22.98
C HIS A 132 7.14 11.83 22.13
N GLU A 133 7.90 12.92 22.03
CA GLU A 133 7.59 14.01 21.12
C GLU A 133 7.81 13.60 19.65
N PHE A 134 6.84 13.91 18.79
CA PHE A 134 6.95 13.91 17.34
C PHE A 134 6.88 15.35 16.82
N ARG A 135 7.88 15.74 16.02
CA ARG A 135 8.09 17.13 15.57
C ARG A 135 7.64 17.28 14.12
N MET A 136 6.63 18.10 13.87
CA MET A 136 6.09 18.35 12.53
C MET A 136 6.91 19.41 11.78
N SER A 137 6.83 19.43 10.46
CA SER A 137 7.58 20.39 9.62
C SER A 137 7.21 21.86 9.85
N ASP A 138 6.02 22.14 10.37
CA ASP A 138 5.55 23.49 10.71
C ASP A 138 5.97 23.95 12.11
N GLY A 139 6.76 23.14 12.83
CA GLY A 139 7.23 23.41 14.18
C GLY A 139 6.27 22.99 15.28
N GLN A 140 5.08 22.48 14.96
CA GLN A 140 4.19 21.88 15.95
C GLN A 140 4.76 20.55 16.46
N THR A 141 4.38 20.18 17.68
CA THR A 141 4.75 18.90 18.27
C THR A 141 3.54 18.18 18.83
N SER A 142 3.58 16.85 18.82
CA SER A 142 2.58 15.99 19.44
C SER A 142 3.26 14.91 20.27
N SER A 143 2.55 14.40 21.28
CA SER A 143 2.99 13.26 22.07
C SER A 143 2.45 11.99 21.42
N VAL A 144 3.33 11.08 21.03
CA VAL A 144 2.98 9.84 20.33
C VAL A 144 3.50 8.60 21.07
N PRO A 145 2.77 7.48 21.04
CA PRO A 145 3.26 6.22 21.56
C PRO A 145 4.40 5.71 20.65
N MET A 146 5.62 5.81 21.16
CA MET A 146 6.85 5.45 20.47
C MET A 146 7.29 4.06 20.90
N MET A 147 7.30 3.13 19.95
CA MET A 147 7.83 1.78 20.17
C MET A 147 9.35 1.84 20.26
N TYR A 148 9.93 0.99 21.10
CA TYR A 148 11.38 0.88 21.26
C TYR A 148 11.85 -0.57 21.12
N GLY A 149 12.97 -0.76 20.40
CA GLY A 149 13.66 -2.04 20.31
C GLY A 149 15.12 -1.89 19.91
N ASP A 150 15.97 -2.79 20.42
CA ASP A 150 17.40 -2.90 20.12
C ASP A 150 17.66 -4.08 19.18
N GLU A 151 17.79 -3.87 17.88
CA GLU A 151 17.86 -5.00 16.93
C GLU A 151 19.00 -4.86 15.93
N ARG A 152 19.52 -6.01 15.50
CA ARG A 152 20.45 -6.07 14.38
C ARG A 152 19.69 -6.05 13.06
N VAL A 153 19.57 -4.88 12.46
CA VAL A 153 18.82 -4.66 11.21
C VAL A 153 19.73 -4.11 10.11
N LYS A 154 19.25 -4.09 8.86
CA LYS A 154 19.95 -3.28 7.86
C LYS A 154 19.74 -1.81 8.17
N TYR A 155 20.84 -1.06 8.18
CA TYR A 155 20.90 0.35 8.44
C TYR A 155 21.74 1.04 7.37
N GLY A 156 21.40 2.29 7.03
CA GLY A 156 22.20 3.12 6.14
C GLY A 156 22.10 4.60 6.47
N GLU A 157 23.23 5.29 6.41
CA GLU A 157 23.30 6.75 6.34
C GLU A 157 23.49 7.12 4.86
N LEU A 158 22.48 7.77 4.28
CA LEU A 158 22.34 8.01 2.84
C LEU A 158 22.64 9.48 2.55
N ALA A 159 23.92 9.80 2.36
CA ALA A 159 24.39 11.17 2.16
C ALA A 159 23.78 11.84 0.91
N ASP A 160 23.55 11.07 -0.15
CA ASP A 160 22.84 11.51 -1.37
C ASP A 160 21.40 11.94 -1.07
N LEU A 161 20.73 11.22 -0.17
CA LEU A 161 19.35 11.52 0.23
C LEU A 161 19.25 12.54 1.37
N ASP A 162 20.34 12.81 2.10
CA ASP A 162 20.30 13.54 3.39
C ASP A 162 19.33 12.86 4.39
N ALA A 163 19.45 11.53 4.49
CA ALA A 163 18.54 10.70 5.28
C ALA A 163 19.26 9.50 5.92
N LYS A 164 18.61 8.90 6.90
CA LYS A 164 18.91 7.57 7.46
C LYS A 164 17.86 6.58 6.99
N ALA A 165 18.19 5.31 6.93
CA ALA A 165 17.23 4.26 6.62
C ALA A 165 17.41 3.01 7.49
N ILE A 166 16.30 2.33 7.79
CA ILE A 166 16.28 0.99 8.39
C ILE A 166 15.37 0.06 7.57
N GLU A 167 15.70 -1.24 7.55
CA GLU A 167 14.83 -2.29 7.00
C GLU A 167 14.36 -3.22 8.12
N LEU A 168 13.04 -3.30 8.33
CA LEU A 168 12.39 -4.15 9.32
C LEU A 168 11.70 -5.34 8.62
N PRO A 169 12.25 -6.57 8.71
CA PRO A 169 11.69 -7.73 8.05
C PRO A 169 10.41 -8.24 8.72
N TYR A 170 9.48 -8.78 7.93
CA TYR A 170 8.29 -9.48 8.42
C TYR A 170 8.54 -10.98 8.56
N LYS A 171 7.94 -11.59 9.58
CA LYS A 171 8.05 -13.03 9.87
C LYS A 171 7.52 -13.86 8.70
N ASN A 172 8.18 -14.99 8.41
CA ASN A 172 7.75 -15.98 7.41
C ASN A 172 7.51 -15.41 5.99
N SER A 173 8.23 -14.35 5.61
CA SER A 173 8.17 -13.81 4.25
C SER A 173 9.47 -13.14 3.81
N ASP A 174 9.52 -12.78 2.54
CA ASP A 174 10.52 -11.93 1.90
C ASP A 174 10.13 -10.43 1.94
N LEU A 175 9.03 -10.09 2.62
CA LEU A 175 8.57 -8.73 2.77
C LEU A 175 9.31 -8.02 3.92
N SER A 176 9.56 -6.73 3.75
CA SER A 176 10.11 -5.86 4.77
C SER A 176 9.49 -4.46 4.68
N MET A 177 9.50 -3.74 5.80
CA MET A 177 9.26 -2.30 5.84
C MET A 177 10.61 -1.58 5.76
N LEU A 178 10.78 -0.78 4.72
CA LEU A 178 11.85 0.22 4.63
C LEU A 178 11.33 1.53 5.24
N VAL A 179 12.06 2.11 6.17
CA VAL A 179 11.76 3.44 6.72
C VAL A 179 12.92 4.36 6.40
N LEU A 180 12.65 5.49 5.76
CA LEU A 180 13.61 6.54 5.44
C LEU A 180 13.28 7.80 6.24
N LEU A 181 14.20 8.22 7.08
CA LEU A 181 14.08 9.37 7.95
C LEU A 181 15.05 10.46 7.46
N PRO A 182 14.57 11.60 6.94
CA PRO A 182 15.43 12.74 6.64
C PRO A 182 16.29 13.14 7.86
N ASN A 183 17.46 13.73 7.64
CA ASN A 183 18.26 14.23 8.76
C ASN A 183 17.68 15.51 9.38
N LYS A 184 16.83 16.23 8.63
CA LYS A 184 16.16 17.48 9.05
C LYS A 184 14.68 17.23 9.28
N VAL A 185 14.12 17.90 10.29
CA VAL A 185 12.68 17.83 10.65
C VAL A 185 11.77 18.22 9.46
N ASP A 186 12.14 19.24 8.70
CA ASP A 186 11.43 19.72 7.51
C ASP A 186 11.90 19.07 6.20
N GLY A 187 12.72 18.01 6.29
CA GLY A 187 13.40 17.40 5.14
C GLY A 187 12.55 16.48 4.26
N LEU A 188 11.30 16.16 4.66
CA LEU A 188 10.46 15.18 3.96
C LEU A 188 10.26 15.51 2.48
N VAL A 189 9.90 16.76 2.15
CA VAL A 189 9.64 17.18 0.76
C VAL A 189 10.90 17.02 -0.11
N ALA A 190 12.07 17.39 0.42
CA ALA A 190 13.33 17.23 -0.30
C ALA A 190 13.70 15.75 -0.49
N LEU A 191 13.41 14.89 0.49
CA LEU A 191 13.58 13.45 0.38
C LEU A 191 12.67 12.87 -0.71
N GLU A 192 11.38 13.21 -0.73
CA GLU A 192 10.42 12.73 -1.73
C GLU A 192 10.83 13.11 -3.16
N GLN A 193 11.32 14.34 -3.37
CA GLN A 193 11.84 14.77 -4.67
C GLN A 193 13.04 13.94 -5.13
N LYS A 194 13.95 13.57 -4.22
CA LYS A 194 15.08 12.70 -4.55
C LYS A 194 14.65 11.25 -4.81
N LEU A 195 13.57 10.81 -4.17
CA LEU A 195 13.02 9.46 -4.33
C LEU A 195 12.19 9.28 -5.60
N SER A 196 11.75 10.36 -6.26
CA SER A 196 10.81 10.29 -7.40
C SER A 196 11.28 9.40 -8.56
N ASN A 197 12.59 9.24 -8.72
CA ASN A 197 13.21 8.38 -9.74
C ASN A 197 14.17 7.34 -9.14
N ALA A 198 14.16 7.16 -7.82
CA ALA A 198 15.05 6.24 -7.13
C ALA A 198 14.43 4.83 -7.05
N ASP A 199 15.27 3.81 -7.24
CA ASP A 199 14.89 2.44 -6.94
C ASP A 199 15.14 2.16 -5.44
N LEU A 200 14.06 1.91 -4.70
CA LEU A 200 14.12 1.60 -3.27
C LEU A 200 14.92 0.31 -2.99
N ASN A 201 14.98 -0.63 -3.93
CA ASN A 201 15.78 -1.85 -3.77
C ASN A 201 17.28 -1.53 -3.82
N LEU A 202 17.71 -0.66 -4.74
CA LEU A 202 19.11 -0.19 -4.81
C LEU A 202 19.50 0.59 -3.55
N ILE A 203 18.57 1.31 -2.92
CA ILE A 203 18.83 1.94 -1.61
C ILE A 203 19.18 0.87 -0.58
N VAL A 204 18.38 -0.19 -0.47
CA VAL A 204 18.61 -1.24 0.52
C VAL A 204 19.87 -2.06 0.26
N GLU A 205 20.26 -2.27 -0.99
CA GLU A 205 21.52 -2.95 -1.32
C GLU A 205 22.77 -2.22 -0.82
N ARG A 206 22.68 -0.89 -0.65
CA ARG A 206 23.76 -0.05 -0.08
C ARG A 206 23.81 -0.10 1.44
N MET A 207 22.75 -0.55 2.11
CA MET A 207 22.66 -0.65 3.57
C MET A 207 23.44 -1.86 4.10
N ARG A 208 23.81 -1.84 5.39
CA ARG A 208 24.60 -2.90 6.04
C ARG A 208 23.97 -3.29 7.37
N GLY A 209 24.19 -4.53 7.81
CA GLY A 209 23.73 -4.99 9.12
C GLY A 209 24.45 -4.24 10.24
N ALA A 210 23.69 -3.62 11.13
CA ALA A 210 24.19 -2.91 12.30
C ALA A 210 23.25 -3.14 13.49
N ASP A 211 23.77 -2.98 14.71
CA ASP A 211 22.96 -3.00 15.92
C ASP A 211 22.37 -1.59 16.12
N VAL A 212 21.05 -1.48 16.18
CA VAL A 212 20.33 -0.21 16.14
C VAL A 212 19.30 -0.12 17.27
N ASP A 213 19.32 0.99 18.00
CA ASP A 213 18.20 1.45 18.82
C ASP A 213 17.15 2.09 17.92
N ILE A 214 16.02 1.41 17.78
CA ILE A 214 14.92 1.77 16.89
C ILE A 214 13.81 2.38 17.73
N PHE A 215 13.51 3.65 17.48
CA PHE A 215 12.32 4.33 17.96
C PHE A 215 11.42 4.59 16.76
N LEU A 216 10.28 3.90 16.72
CA LEU A 216 9.30 4.00 15.65
C LEU A 216 7.92 4.25 16.26
N PRO A 217 7.20 5.32 15.89
CA PRO A 217 5.88 5.56 16.44
C PRO A 217 4.91 4.48 15.96
N LYS A 218 3.90 4.18 16.78
CA LYS A 218 2.71 3.49 16.28
C LYS A 218 1.96 4.46 15.39
N PHE A 219 1.46 3.99 14.25
CA PHE A 219 0.68 4.83 13.36
C PHE A 219 -0.35 4.03 12.60
N ARG A 220 -1.45 4.71 12.25
CA ARG A 220 -2.47 4.17 11.38
C ARG A 220 -2.70 5.15 10.24
N ILE A 221 -2.76 4.63 9.02
CA ILE A 221 -3.04 5.37 7.80
C ILE A 221 -4.29 4.78 7.17
N GLU A 222 -5.29 5.64 7.01
CA GLU A 222 -6.45 5.42 6.17
C GLU A 222 -6.37 6.46 5.05
N PHE A 223 -6.11 6.00 3.82
CA PHE A 223 -5.92 6.89 2.67
C PHE A 223 -6.97 6.57 1.62
N GLU A 224 -7.67 7.59 1.13
CA GLU A 224 -8.67 7.50 0.08
C GLU A 224 -8.37 8.54 -0.99
N VAL A 225 -8.38 8.14 -2.27
CA VAL A 225 -8.12 9.04 -3.39
C VAL A 225 -8.91 8.63 -4.62
N ASP A 226 -9.36 9.63 -5.37
CA ASP A 226 -9.76 9.44 -6.76
C ASP A 226 -8.52 9.53 -7.66
N LEU A 227 -8.14 8.40 -8.24
CA LEU A 227 -6.98 8.27 -9.10
C LEU A 227 -7.19 8.89 -10.49
N LYS A 228 -8.39 9.32 -10.87
CA LYS A 228 -8.64 9.92 -12.20
C LYS A 228 -7.65 11.04 -12.53
N GLN A 229 -7.54 12.04 -11.65
CA GLN A 229 -6.64 13.18 -11.87
C GLN A 229 -5.15 12.75 -11.87
N PRO A 230 -4.64 11.98 -10.89
CA PRO A 230 -3.29 11.43 -10.93
C PRO A 230 -2.98 10.62 -12.21
N LEU A 231 -3.89 9.74 -12.64
CA LEU A 231 -3.68 8.90 -13.83
C LEU A 231 -3.65 9.75 -15.11
N GLN A 232 -4.47 10.80 -15.20
CA GLN A 232 -4.41 11.78 -16.29
C GLN A 232 -3.06 12.51 -16.33
N GLN A 233 -2.53 12.93 -15.18
CA GLN A 233 -1.20 13.56 -15.08
C GLN A 233 -0.06 12.60 -15.49
N LEU A 234 -0.25 11.29 -15.29
CA LEU A 234 0.64 10.24 -15.78
C LEU A 234 0.43 9.88 -17.27
N GLY A 235 -0.47 10.59 -17.96
CA GLY A 235 -0.70 10.45 -19.40
C GLY A 235 -1.76 9.42 -19.79
N MET A 236 -2.51 8.86 -18.84
CA MET A 236 -3.68 8.02 -19.12
C MET A 236 -4.93 8.89 -19.28
N VAL A 237 -5.03 9.60 -20.40
CA VAL A 237 -6.12 10.56 -20.64
C VAL A 237 -7.29 9.94 -21.40
N ASP A 238 -7.01 9.15 -22.44
CA ASP A 238 -8.02 8.65 -23.38
C ASP A 238 -9.15 7.88 -22.67
N MET A 239 -8.80 7.04 -21.68
CA MET A 239 -9.74 6.19 -20.93
C MET A 239 -10.84 6.95 -20.17
N PHE A 240 -10.63 8.24 -19.88
CA PHE A 240 -11.57 9.11 -19.16
C PHE A 240 -12.37 10.04 -20.09
N SER A 241 -12.21 9.90 -21.40
CA SER A 241 -12.73 10.86 -22.37
C SER A 241 -13.59 10.17 -23.44
N GLY A 242 -14.19 10.98 -24.33
CA GLY A 242 -14.92 10.46 -25.49
C GLY A 242 -14.06 9.79 -26.56
N SER A 243 -12.72 9.72 -26.39
CA SER A 243 -11.82 8.92 -27.25
C SER A 243 -11.52 7.52 -26.68
N ALA A 244 -12.06 7.16 -25.51
CA ALA A 244 -11.80 5.88 -24.86
C ALA A 244 -12.18 4.69 -25.77
N ASP A 245 -11.25 3.76 -25.97
CA ASP A 245 -11.50 2.52 -26.69
C ASP A 245 -11.56 1.34 -25.71
N PHE A 246 -12.78 0.97 -25.34
CA PHE A 246 -13.09 -0.19 -24.51
C PHE A 246 -13.83 -1.30 -25.29
N SER A 247 -13.61 -1.37 -26.61
CA SER A 247 -14.25 -2.37 -27.49
C SER A 247 -13.98 -3.84 -27.11
N SER A 248 -12.93 -4.10 -26.32
CA SER A 248 -12.68 -5.45 -25.79
C SER A 248 -13.46 -5.77 -24.51
N LEU A 249 -13.88 -4.74 -23.75
CA LEU A 249 -14.64 -4.89 -22.50
C LEU A 249 -16.14 -5.08 -22.78
N PHE A 250 -16.67 -4.37 -23.78
CA PHE A 250 -18.07 -4.41 -24.16
C PHE A 250 -18.29 -5.27 -25.39
N ALA A 251 -19.29 -6.15 -25.37
CA ALA A 251 -19.69 -6.94 -26.52
C ALA A 251 -20.43 -6.09 -27.57
N SER A 252 -21.23 -5.13 -27.10
CA SER A 252 -22.01 -4.21 -27.92
C SER A 252 -22.31 -2.92 -27.15
N GLY A 253 -22.69 -1.85 -27.86
CA GLY A 253 -23.11 -0.58 -27.25
C GLY A 253 -22.33 0.65 -27.74
N PRO A 254 -22.75 1.85 -27.33
CA PRO A 254 -22.06 3.09 -27.67
C PRO A 254 -20.71 3.15 -26.95
N GLN A 255 -19.82 4.01 -27.45
CA GLN A 255 -18.51 4.22 -26.86
C GLN A 255 -18.64 4.66 -25.39
N GLN A 256 -17.94 3.96 -24.50
CA GLN A 256 -17.96 4.18 -23.06
C GLN A 256 -16.63 4.74 -22.59
N ARG A 257 -16.62 5.32 -21.39
CA ARG A 257 -15.42 5.78 -20.68
C ARG A 257 -15.42 5.24 -19.25
N VAL A 258 -14.28 5.32 -18.59
CA VAL A 258 -14.22 5.22 -17.13
C VAL A 258 -14.58 6.59 -16.56
N ASP A 259 -15.54 6.61 -15.65
CA ASP A 259 -15.90 7.85 -14.97
C ASP A 259 -14.90 8.15 -13.87
N ASP A 260 -14.67 7.21 -12.94
CA ASP A 260 -13.78 7.40 -11.80
C ASP A 260 -12.97 6.13 -11.47
N VAL A 261 -11.86 6.33 -10.77
CA VAL A 261 -11.02 5.24 -10.22
C VAL A 261 -10.82 5.50 -8.74
N LYS A 262 -11.48 4.74 -7.87
CA LYS A 262 -11.40 4.93 -6.42
C LYS A 262 -10.38 3.99 -5.83
N HIS A 263 -9.43 4.55 -5.09
CA HIS A 263 -8.41 3.81 -4.36
C HIS A 263 -8.52 4.08 -2.87
N LYS A 264 -8.48 3.01 -2.07
CA LYS A 264 -8.37 3.11 -0.61
C LYS A 264 -7.36 2.14 -0.06
N ALA A 265 -6.50 2.63 0.81
CA ALA A 265 -5.46 1.87 1.46
C ALA A 265 -5.61 1.98 2.97
N PHE A 266 -5.37 0.86 3.65
CA PHE A 266 -5.34 0.80 5.11
C PHE A 266 -4.02 0.19 5.57
N LEU A 267 -3.36 0.84 6.53
CA LEU A 267 -2.18 0.32 7.22
C LEU A 267 -2.22 0.70 8.70
N ASP A 268 -2.06 -0.26 9.60
CA ASP A 268 -1.89 -0.03 11.03
C ASP A 268 -0.57 -0.65 11.46
N VAL A 269 0.34 0.14 12.04
CA VAL A 269 1.66 -0.28 12.50
C VAL A 269 1.72 -0.23 14.02
N ASN A 270 2.06 -1.36 14.62
CA ASN A 270 2.14 -1.54 16.06
C ASN A 270 3.28 -2.50 16.46
N GLU A 271 3.34 -2.84 17.75
CA GLU A 271 4.44 -3.61 18.32
C GLU A 271 4.56 -5.03 17.76
N ALA A 272 3.44 -5.65 17.38
CA ALA A 272 3.43 -7.00 16.84
C ALA A 272 3.75 -7.06 15.34
N GLY A 273 3.52 -5.97 14.60
CA GLY A 273 3.60 -5.96 13.15
C GLY A 273 2.83 -4.83 12.50
N SER A 274 2.43 -5.09 11.26
CA SER A 274 1.37 -4.33 10.59
C SER A 274 0.06 -5.09 10.71
N GLU A 275 -1.00 -4.47 11.26
CA GLU A 275 -2.33 -5.09 11.45
C GLU A 275 -2.30 -6.41 12.26
N ALA A 276 -1.25 -6.60 13.05
CA ALA A 276 -1.08 -7.77 13.91
C ALA A 276 -1.62 -7.45 15.32
N ALA A 277 -2.24 -8.43 15.96
CA ALA A 277 -2.66 -8.28 17.35
C ALA A 277 -1.41 -8.14 18.24
N ALA A 278 -1.35 -7.06 19.02
CA ALA A 278 -0.30 -6.85 20.01
C ALA A 278 -0.27 -8.04 20.98
N ALA A 279 0.82 -8.79 20.98
CA ALA A 279 1.08 -9.84 21.96
C ALA A 279 2.14 -9.33 22.94
N THR A 280 1.99 -9.66 24.22
CA THR A 280 2.98 -9.33 25.24
C THR A 280 4.26 -10.12 24.97
N PHE A 281 5.24 -9.49 24.33
CA PHE A 281 6.56 -10.07 24.10
C PHE A 281 7.55 -9.55 25.17
N MET A 282 8.18 -10.48 25.90
CA MET A 282 9.27 -10.16 26.81
C MET A 282 10.60 -10.47 26.13
N LYS A 283 11.40 -9.44 25.88
CA LYS A 283 12.76 -9.57 25.35
C LYS A 283 13.76 -9.37 26.48
N ILE A 284 14.75 -10.25 26.59
CA ILE A 284 15.88 -10.08 27.50
C ILE A 284 16.94 -9.23 26.77
N VAL A 285 17.20 -8.03 27.29
CA VAL A 285 18.20 -7.11 26.73
C VAL A 285 19.52 -7.29 27.50
N PRO A 286 20.67 -7.43 26.82
CA PRO A 286 21.97 -7.51 27.49
C PRO A 286 22.29 -6.21 28.24
N MET A 287 22.84 -6.31 29.46
CA MET A 287 23.18 -5.16 30.31
C MET A 287 24.50 -4.46 29.93
N SER A 288 25.19 -4.91 28.89
CA SER A 288 26.46 -4.34 28.43
C SER A 288 26.24 -3.22 27.42
N LEU A 289 26.88 -2.06 27.63
CA LEU A 289 26.91 -0.95 26.68
C LEU A 289 27.66 -1.35 25.39
N ASN A 290 26.96 -1.34 24.26
CA ASN A 290 27.58 -1.42 22.93
C ASN A 290 27.90 0.01 22.46
N LEU A 291 29.19 0.36 22.39
CA LEU A 291 29.64 1.71 22.03
C LEU A 291 29.41 2.06 20.54
N ASP A 292 29.21 1.06 19.68
CA ASP A 292 29.00 1.25 18.24
C ASP A 292 27.51 1.22 17.83
N GLN A 293 26.61 1.20 18.82
CA GLN A 293 25.16 1.13 18.60
C GLN A 293 24.65 2.38 17.87
N LYS A 294 23.95 2.16 16.77
CA LYS A 294 23.34 3.24 15.98
C LYS A 294 21.98 3.60 16.56
N ILE A 295 21.56 4.86 16.38
CA ILE A 295 20.23 5.31 16.80
C ILE A 295 19.42 5.69 15.56
N PHE A 296 18.25 5.08 15.41
CA PHE A 296 17.24 5.45 14.44
C PHE A 296 15.97 5.86 15.18
N LYS A 297 15.69 7.17 15.24
CA LYS A 297 14.55 7.72 15.96
C LYS A 297 13.63 8.49 15.04
N ALA A 298 12.54 7.87 14.62
CA ALA A 298 11.53 8.45 13.74
C ALA A 298 10.59 9.41 14.50
N ASP A 299 11.18 10.49 15.03
CA ASP A 299 10.49 11.52 15.83
C ASP A 299 10.10 12.78 15.03
N HIS A 300 10.07 12.66 13.71
CA HIS A 300 9.68 13.71 12.76
C HIS A 300 9.35 13.07 11.41
N PRO A 301 8.79 13.81 10.43
CA PRO A 301 8.28 13.26 9.19
C PRO A 301 9.21 12.32 8.44
N PHE A 302 8.69 11.15 8.06
CA PHE A 302 9.47 10.07 7.42
C PHE A 302 8.68 9.41 6.29
N VAL A 303 9.41 8.77 5.36
CA VAL A 303 8.84 7.92 4.31
C VAL A 303 8.93 6.46 4.75
N PHE A 304 7.92 5.66 4.42
CA PHE A 304 7.98 4.22 4.56
C PHE A 304 7.58 3.52 3.26
N ALA A 305 8.05 2.29 3.07
CA ALA A 305 7.62 1.43 2.00
C ALA A 305 7.57 -0.03 2.47
N ILE A 306 6.54 -0.77 2.05
CA ILE A 306 6.44 -2.21 2.24
C ILE A 306 6.77 -2.85 0.91
N ARG A 307 7.86 -3.62 0.88
CA ARG A 307 8.41 -4.16 -0.36
C ARG A 307 9.03 -5.55 -0.17
N ASN A 308 9.29 -6.22 -1.29
CA ASN A 308 10.31 -7.26 -1.37
C ASN A 308 11.36 -6.85 -2.41
N LYS A 309 12.19 -7.79 -2.87
CA LYS A 309 13.21 -7.52 -3.91
C LYS A 309 12.61 -7.31 -5.31
N GLU A 310 11.33 -7.62 -5.51
CA GLU A 310 10.68 -7.62 -6.81
C GLU A 310 9.77 -6.40 -7.01
N ALA A 311 9.08 -5.98 -5.95
CA ALA A 311 8.10 -4.92 -6.03
C ALA A 311 7.94 -4.15 -4.71
N VAL A 312 7.42 -2.93 -4.86
CA VAL A 312 6.92 -2.09 -3.77
C VAL A 312 5.40 -2.22 -3.75
N TYR A 313 4.85 -2.65 -2.63
CA TYR A 313 3.41 -2.90 -2.45
C TYR A 313 2.71 -1.71 -1.80
N PHE A 314 3.39 -1.05 -0.87
CA PHE A 314 2.95 0.20 -0.25
C PHE A 314 4.11 1.18 -0.23
N VAL A 315 3.79 2.44 -0.44
CA VAL A 315 4.67 3.57 -0.17
C VAL A 315 3.84 4.71 0.36
N GLY A 316 4.37 5.43 1.34
CA GLY A 316 3.73 6.58 1.92
C GLY A 316 4.66 7.35 2.83
N HIS A 317 4.14 8.39 3.45
CA HIS A 317 4.84 9.14 4.48
C HIS A 317 3.97 9.28 5.72
N VAL A 318 4.64 9.53 6.84
CA VAL A 318 4.01 9.98 8.07
C VAL A 318 4.50 11.39 8.31
N ALA A 319 3.60 12.37 8.18
CA ALA A 319 3.93 13.79 8.37
C ALA A 319 3.37 14.36 9.69
N ARG A 320 2.31 13.74 10.21
CA ARG A 320 1.60 14.16 11.43
C ARG A 320 1.06 12.91 12.13
N LEU A 321 1.13 12.91 13.46
CA LEU A 321 0.64 11.87 14.38
C LEU A 321 0.06 12.51 15.63
#